data_AF-A0A8X6RC10-F1
#
_entry.id   AF-A0A8X6RC10-F1
#
_cell.length_a   1.000
_cell.length_b   1.000
_cell.length_c   1.000
_cell.angle_alpha   90.00
_cell.angle_beta   90.00
_cell.angle_gamma   90.00
#
_symmetry.space_group_name_H-M   'P 1'
#
loop_
_entity.id
_entity.type
_entity.pdbx_description
1 polymer ?
#
loop_
_entity_poly.entity_id
_entity_poly.type
_entity_poly.pdbx_seq_one_letter_code
_entity_poly.pdbx_strand_id
1 'polypeptide(L)'
;MEDRLEVLEVRIRDILNSLIAKSSVSSVHNHENAISQINSKLKLEIKLPEIPLPVFRGRYGEWPSFKSQFDNIISNNNDLSESQKLYYLKASLQGDAKLLEAVDDSFESLITALKTRF
;
A
#
# COMPACT_ATOMS: atom_id res chain seq x y z
N MET A 1 11.60 25.85 -21.65
CA MET A 1 11.31 24.40 -21.77
C MET A 1 12.57 23.65 -22.18
N GLU A 2 13.45 24.30 -22.96
CA GLU A 2 14.80 23.87 -23.35
C GLU A 2 15.70 23.35 -22.20
N ASP A 3 15.75 24.01 -21.04
CA ASP A 3 16.68 23.60 -19.96
C ASP A 3 16.43 22.18 -19.42
N ARG A 4 15.17 21.71 -19.50
CA ARG A 4 14.81 20.34 -19.09
C ARG A 4 15.19 19.31 -20.17
N LEU A 5 15.19 19.73 -21.43
CA LEU A 5 15.58 18.90 -22.57
C LEU A 5 17.11 18.72 -22.60
N GLU A 6 17.88 19.79 -22.39
CA GLU A 6 19.34 19.73 -22.34
C GLU A 6 19.85 18.86 -21.19
N VAL A 7 19.24 18.98 -20.01
CA VAL A 7 19.58 18.14 -18.85
C VAL A 7 19.28 16.66 -19.11
N LEU A 8 18.24 16.36 -19.89
CA LEU A 8 17.89 14.99 -20.25
C LEU A 8 18.90 14.40 -21.25
N GLU A 9 19.32 15.18 -22.24
CA GLU A 9 20.31 14.75 -23.24
C GLU A 9 21.66 14.43 -22.61
N VAL A 10 22.13 15.27 -21.68
CA VAL A 10 23.38 15.05 -20.95
C VAL A 10 23.32 13.73 -20.17
N ARG A 11 22.22 13.49 -19.45
CA ARG A 11 22.03 12.25 -18.67
C ARG A 11 22.00 10.99 -19.54
N ILE A 12 21.35 11.06 -20.71
CA ILE A 12 21.31 9.92 -21.65
C ILE A 12 22.72 9.61 -22.17
N ARG A 13 23.49 10.65 -22.50
CA ARG A 13 24.87 10.51 -22.99
C ARG A 13 25.77 9.86 -21.94
N ASP A 14 25.63 10.25 -20.67
CA ASP A 14 26.39 9.68 -19.56
C ASP A 14 26.04 8.21 -19.29
N ILE A 15 24.75 7.85 -19.38
CA ILE A 15 24.29 6.47 -19.23
C ILE A 15 24.87 5.58 -20.34
N LEU A 16 24.83 6.03 -21.59
CA LEU A 16 25.38 5.28 -22.73
C LEU A 16 26.89 5.06 -22.58
N ASN A 17 27.64 6.11 -22.21
CA ASN A 17 29.08 6.00 -21.97
C ASN A 17 29.41 5.03 -20.82
N SER A 18 28.60 5.03 -19.75
CA SER A 18 28.76 4.10 -18.63
C SER A 18 28.52 2.65 -19.04
N LEU A 19 27.58 2.38 -19.95
CA LEU A 19 27.25 1.05 -20.43
C LEU A 19 28.32 0.51 -21.39
N ILE A 20 28.84 1.36 -22.27
CA ILE A 20 29.90 1.00 -23.22
C ILE A 20 31.21 0.67 -22.47
N ALA A 21 31.59 1.49 -21.48
CA ALA A 21 32.78 1.26 -20.65
C ALA A 21 32.69 -0.03 -19.82
N LYS A 22 31.47 -0.51 -19.52
CA LYS A 22 31.23 -1.78 -18.81
C LYS A 22 31.26 -3.00 -19.73
N SER A 23 31.18 -2.83 -21.05
CA SER A 23 31.20 -3.94 -22.02
C SER A 23 32.60 -4.42 -22.43
N SER A 24 33.66 -3.66 -22.16
CA SER A 24 35.04 -4.06 -22.50
C SER A 24 35.69 -5.01 -21.49
N VAL A 25 34.93 -5.54 -20.52
CA VAL A 25 35.41 -6.55 -19.56
C VAL A 25 34.43 -7.73 -19.50
N SER A 26 34.79 -8.79 -20.22
CA SER A 26 34.52 -10.21 -19.91
C SER A 26 33.08 -10.78 -19.95
N SER A 27 32.95 -11.78 -20.83
CA SER A 27 32.10 -12.98 -20.75
C SER A 27 30.60 -12.89 -21.12
N VAL A 28 30.28 -13.54 -22.24
CA VAL A 28 29.00 -13.55 -22.98
C VAL A 28 27.87 -14.36 -22.28
N HIS A 29 28.07 -14.94 -21.09
CA HIS A 29 27.04 -15.74 -20.39
C HIS A 29 26.12 -14.95 -19.42
N ASN A 30 26.23 -13.61 -19.39
CA ASN A 30 25.57 -12.79 -18.34
C ASN A 30 24.36 -11.96 -18.82
N HIS A 31 23.90 -12.13 -20.07
CA HIS A 31 22.92 -11.21 -20.67
C HIS A 31 21.51 -11.31 -20.06
N GLU A 32 21.00 -12.51 -19.77
CA GLU A 32 19.65 -12.68 -19.22
C GLU A 32 19.54 -12.24 -17.75
N ASN A 33 20.59 -12.46 -16.96
CA ASN A 33 20.66 -11.97 -15.58
C ASN A 33 20.79 -10.44 -15.52
N ALA A 34 21.52 -9.83 -16.46
CA ALA A 34 21.63 -8.37 -16.54
C ALA A 34 20.29 -7.71 -16.89
N ILE A 35 19.53 -8.27 -17.84
CA ILE A 35 18.19 -7.76 -18.20
C ILE A 35 17.22 -7.88 -17.01
N SER A 36 17.27 -9.00 -16.28
CA SER A 36 16.44 -9.21 -15.09
C SER A 36 16.77 -8.23 -13.95
N GLN A 37 18.06 -7.91 -13.75
CA GLN A 37 18.50 -6.89 -12.79
C GLN A 37 18.18 -5.45 -13.24
N ILE A 38 18.19 -5.18 -14.54
CA ILE A 38 17.78 -3.89 -15.09
C ILE A 38 16.27 -3.72 -14.93
N ASN A 39 15.48 -4.75 -15.20
CA ASN A 39 14.02 -4.72 -15.01
C ASN A 39 13.62 -4.57 -13.54
N SER A 40 14.36 -5.18 -12.60
CA SER A 40 14.11 -4.97 -11.18
C SER A 40 14.49 -3.56 -10.70
N LYS A 41 15.54 -2.96 -11.28
CA LYS A 41 15.96 -1.58 -10.99
C LYS A 41 15.14 -0.51 -11.70
N LEU A 42 14.58 -0.81 -12.87
CA LEU A 42 13.70 0.07 -13.66
C LEU A 42 12.22 -0.16 -13.35
N LYS A 43 11.90 -0.93 -12.31
CA LYS A 43 10.53 -1.02 -11.81
C LYS A 43 10.13 0.40 -11.41
N LEU A 44 9.48 1.10 -12.33
CA LEU A 44 8.86 2.38 -12.10
C LEU A 44 7.84 2.11 -10.99
N GLU A 45 8.22 2.39 -9.76
CA GLU A 45 7.32 2.38 -8.62
C GLU A 45 6.31 3.49 -8.89
N ILE A 46 5.23 3.12 -9.57
CA ILE A 46 4.03 3.91 -9.64
C ILE A 46 3.58 4.03 -8.18
N LYS A 47 3.91 5.17 -7.56
CA LYS A 47 3.46 5.49 -6.22
C LYS A 47 1.97 5.76 -6.30
N LEU A 48 1.20 4.70 -6.06
CA LEU A 48 -0.23 4.83 -5.88
C LEU A 48 -0.48 5.69 -4.64
N PRO A 49 -1.56 6.50 -4.65
CA PRO A 49 -1.97 7.19 -3.45
C PRO A 49 -2.22 6.18 -2.33
N GLU A 50 -1.91 6.58 -1.10
CA GLU A 50 -2.17 5.79 0.09
C GLU A 50 -3.68 5.52 0.19
N ILE A 51 -4.05 4.25 0.40
CA ILE A 51 -5.46 3.87 0.55
C ILE A 51 -5.92 4.38 1.92
N PRO A 52 -6.91 5.28 1.99
CA PRO A 52 -7.36 5.80 3.27
C PRO A 52 -8.07 4.71 4.08
N LEU A 53 -7.90 4.77 5.40
CA LEU A 53 -8.64 3.92 6.31
C LEU A 53 -10.15 4.25 6.23
N PRO A 54 -11.03 3.25 6.06
CA PRO A 54 -12.47 3.49 5.98
C PRO A 54 -12.99 4.02 7.32
N VAL A 55 -14.01 4.87 7.26
CA VAL A 55 -14.63 5.50 8.43
C VAL A 55 -16.08 5.06 8.54
N PHE A 56 -16.50 4.69 9.75
CA PHE A 56 -17.88 4.34 10.05
C PHE A 56 -18.48 5.30 11.07
N ARG A 57 -19.54 6.00 10.68
CA ARG A 57 -20.20 7.01 11.53
C ARG A 57 -21.37 6.48 12.35
N GLY A 58 -21.68 5.19 12.25
CA GLY A 58 -22.85 4.57 12.90
C GLY A 58 -24.15 4.70 12.08
N ARG A 59 -24.05 4.86 10.76
CA ARG A 59 -25.22 4.87 9.88
C ARG A 59 -25.47 3.48 9.32
N TYR A 60 -26.67 2.94 9.55
CA TYR A 60 -27.06 1.61 9.08
C TYR A 60 -26.78 1.40 7.58
N GLY A 61 -27.12 2.36 6.73
CA GLY A 61 -26.88 2.26 5.28
C GLY A 61 -25.40 2.25 4.86
N GLU A 62 -24.49 2.74 5.71
CA GLU A 62 -23.05 2.75 5.44
C GLU A 62 -22.37 1.44 5.89
N TRP A 63 -23.02 0.66 6.75
CA TRP A 63 -22.42 -0.51 7.40
C TRP A 63 -21.93 -1.60 6.42
N PRO A 64 -22.73 -2.05 5.42
CA PRO A 64 -22.26 -3.07 4.49
C PRO A 64 -21.02 -2.62 3.69
N SER A 65 -20.99 -1.34 3.29
CA SER A 65 -19.87 -0.76 2.55
C SER A 65 -18.63 -0.62 3.42
N PHE A 66 -18.79 -0.16 4.66
CA PHE A 66 -17.70 -0.07 5.62
C PHE A 66 -17.11 -1.45 5.91
N LYS A 67 -17.94 -2.45 6.23
CA LYS A 67 -17.49 -3.79 6.58
C LYS A 67 -16.68 -4.42 5.46
N SER A 68 -17.17 -4.33 4.22
CA SER A 68 -16.46 -4.84 3.05
C SER A 68 -15.10 -4.17 2.84
N GLN A 69 -15.02 -2.84 2.96
CA GLN A 69 -13.75 -2.11 2.81
C GLN A 69 -12.77 -2.44 3.95
N PHE A 70 -13.25 -2.45 5.19
CA PHE A 70 -12.43 -2.74 6.36
C PHE A 70 -11.88 -4.18 6.32
N ASP A 71 -12.68 -5.14 5.87
CA ASP A 71 -12.24 -6.54 5.76
C ASP A 71 -11.10 -6.70 4.76
N ASN A 72 -11.21 -6.05 3.60
CA ASN A 72 -10.20 -6.12 2.54
C ASN A 72 -8.88 -5.45 2.93
N ILE A 73 -8.93 -4.38 3.73
CA ILE A 73 -7.73 -3.60 4.09
C ILE A 73 -7.10 -4.14 5.39
N ILE A 74 -7.91 -4.50 6.38
CA ILE A 74 -7.45 -4.75 7.76
C ILE A 74 -7.77 -6.17 8.23
N SER A 75 -9.03 -6.64 8.18
CA SER A 75 -9.39 -7.91 8.83
C SER A 75 -8.73 -9.12 8.18
N ASN A 76 -8.64 -9.13 6.85
CA ASN A 76 -8.00 -10.21 6.09
C ASN A 76 -6.47 -10.04 5.96
N ASN A 77 -5.90 -8.98 6.55
CA ASN A 77 -4.46 -8.79 6.55
C ASN A 77 -3.81 -9.69 7.62
N ASN A 78 -2.99 -10.65 7.17
CA ASN A 78 -2.30 -11.61 8.03
C ASN A 78 -1.05 -11.03 8.70
N ASP A 79 -0.54 -9.90 8.21
CA ASP A 79 0.60 -9.20 8.80
C ASP A 79 0.21 -8.36 10.03
N LEU A 80 -1.10 -8.20 10.28
CA LEU A 80 -1.62 -7.47 11.43
C LEU A 80 -2.05 -8.42 12.56
N SER A 81 -1.60 -8.13 13.78
CA SER A 81 -2.08 -8.80 15.00
C SER A 81 -3.50 -8.38 15.36
N GLU A 82 -4.18 -9.16 16.20
CA GLU A 82 -5.53 -8.82 16.67
C GLU A 82 -5.59 -7.46 17.37
N SER A 83 -4.59 -7.13 18.18
CA SER A 83 -4.52 -5.82 18.85
C SER A 83 -4.37 -4.66 17.85
N GLN A 84 -3.62 -4.86 16.76
CA GLN A 84 -3.51 -3.87 15.70
C GLN A 84 -4.84 -3.72 14.94
N LYS A 85 -5.50 -4.85 14.62
CA LYS A 85 -6.84 -4.84 13.99
C LYS A 85 -7.86 -4.11 14.86
N LEU A 86 -7.85 -4.35 16.17
CA LEU A 86 -8.70 -3.64 17.14
C LEU A 86 -8.40 -2.14 17.16
N TYR A 87 -7.12 -1.77 17.18
CA TYR A 87 -6.71 -0.36 17.14
C TYR A 87 -7.24 0.34 15.88
N TYR A 88 -7.05 -0.27 14.70
CA TYR A 88 -7.57 0.28 13.45
C TYR A 88 -9.09 0.32 13.44
N LEU A 89 -9.77 -0.71 13.96
CA LEU A 89 -11.22 -0.72 14.07
C LEU A 89 -11.69 0.47 14.91
N LYS A 90 -11.14 0.66 16.12
CA LYS A 90 -11.47 1.81 16.99
C LYS A 90 -11.18 3.15 16.33
N ALA A 91 -10.09 3.28 15.58
CA ALA A 91 -9.73 4.49 14.86
C ALA A 91 -10.70 4.80 13.69
N SER A 92 -11.27 3.77 13.07
CA SER A 92 -12.28 3.87 12.02
C SER A 92 -13.67 4.27 12.52
N LEU A 93 -13.97 4.12 13.81
CA LEU A 93 -15.29 4.48 14.37
C LEU A 93 -15.38 5.97 14.71
N GLN A 94 -16.45 6.60 14.25
CA GLN A 94 -16.78 8.00 14.52
C GLN A 94 -18.26 8.13 14.87
N GLY A 95 -18.64 9.29 15.42
CA GLY A 95 -20.04 9.58 15.77
C GLY A 95 -20.65 8.50 16.66
N ASP A 96 -21.84 8.04 16.30
CA ASP A 96 -22.62 7.06 17.08
C ASP A 96 -21.92 5.70 17.16
N ALA A 97 -21.15 5.32 16.14
CA ALA A 97 -20.40 4.06 16.18
C ALA A 97 -19.27 4.08 17.23
N LYS A 98 -18.72 5.26 17.55
CA LYS A 98 -17.66 5.39 18.57
C LYS A 98 -18.20 5.24 19.99
N LEU A 99 -19.49 5.49 20.19
CA LEU A 99 -20.18 5.33 21.47
C LEU A 99 -20.52 3.87 21.77
N LEU A 100 -20.26 2.96 20.84
CA LEU A 100 -20.52 1.54 21.03
C LEU A 100 -19.51 0.98 22.05
N GLU A 101 -20.01 0.58 23.21
CA GLU A 101 -19.22 -0.15 24.20
C GLU A 101 -19.15 -1.62 23.81
N ALA A 102 -17.94 -2.14 23.64
CA ALA A 102 -17.71 -3.58 23.54
C ALA A 102 -17.74 -4.21 24.95
N VAL A 103 -18.13 -5.48 25.03
CA VAL A 103 -18.17 -6.23 26.29
C VAL A 103 -16.75 -6.46 26.84
N ASP A 104 -15.79 -6.57 25.94
CA ASP A 104 -14.38 -6.78 26.22
C ASP A 104 -13.52 -6.08 25.17
N ASP A 105 -12.26 -5.81 25.54
CA ASP A 105 -11.30 -5.07 24.72
C ASP A 105 -10.65 -5.97 23.65
N SER A 106 -11.50 -6.63 22.85
CA SER A 106 -11.14 -7.53 21.75
C SER A 106 -11.71 -7.08 20.41
N PHE A 107 -10.99 -7.40 19.34
CA PHE A 107 -11.44 -7.18 17.97
C PHE A 107 -12.77 -7.90 17.70
N GLU A 108 -12.87 -9.17 18.11
CA GLU A 108 -14.05 -10.00 17.85
C GLU A 108 -15.30 -9.52 18.62
N SER A 109 -15.11 -9.01 19.84
CA SER A 109 -16.20 -8.45 20.64
C SER A 109 -16.77 -7.19 20.01
N LEU A 110 -15.88 -6.24 19.66
CA LEU A 110 -16.29 -4.97 19.06
C LEU A 110 -16.92 -5.16 17.67
N ILE A 111 -16.35 -6.04 16.82
CA ILE A 111 -16.92 -6.30 15.50
C ILE A 111 -18.29 -7.01 15.60
N THR A 112 -18.48 -7.87 16.59
CA THR A 112 -19.76 -8.56 16.83
C THR A 112 -20.81 -7.59 17.33
N ALA A 113 -20.45 -6.70 18.25
CA ALA A 113 -21.33 -5.64 18.73
C ALA A 113 -21.79 -4.73 17.57
N LEU A 114 -20.86 -4.34 16.68
CA LEU A 114 -21.19 -3.55 15.49
C LEU A 114 -22.15 -4.29 14.54
N LYS A 115 -21.89 -5.57 14.23
CA LYS A 115 -22.77 -6.42 13.40
C LYS A 115 -24.17 -6.62 14.00
N THR A 116 -24.27 -6.58 15.33
CA THR A 116 -25.54 -6.77 16.03
C THR A 116 -26.36 -5.48 16.01
N ARG A 117 -25.69 -4.33 16.05
CA ARG A 117 -26.31 -3.01 16.13
C ARG A 117 -26.68 -2.43 14.76
N PHE A 118 -25.88 -2.71 13.73
CA PHE A 118 -25.97 -2.15 12.38
C PHE A 118 -25.94 -3.26 11.32
#